data_AF-A0A806KL53-F1
#
_entry.id   AF-A0A806KL53-F1
#
_cell.length_a   1.000
_cell.length_b   1.000
_cell.length_c   1.000
_cell.angle_alpha   90.00
_cell.angle_beta   90.00
_cell.angle_gamma   90.00
#
_symmetry.space_group_name_H-M   'P 1'
#
loop_
_entity.id
_entity.type
_entity.pdbx_description
1 polymer ?
#
loop_
_entity_poly.entity_id
_entity_poly.type
_entity_poly.pdbx_seq_one_letter_code
_entity_poly.pdbx_strand_id
1 'polypeptide(L)'
;MKERFISPLQDFAFAEIFGNQRNIENTKGFLKTLLDIPEDDYGQLTVVSPVLGRLSRKGKSGVVDLKLSAKSGAVIHIEMQVEKRKNMRSRITYYLSRLIGD
;
A
#
# COMPACT_ATOMS: atom_id res chain seq x y z
N MET A 1 11.81 30.13 12.67
CA MET A 1 11.96 28.66 12.49
C MET A 1 11.42 28.35 11.09
N LYS A 2 12.22 27.85 10.15
CA LYS A 2 11.67 27.45 8.84
C LYS A 2 10.80 26.21 9.07
N GLU A 3 9.52 26.28 8.75
CA GLU A 3 8.66 25.10 8.74
C GLU A 3 9.27 24.05 7.80
N ARG A 4 9.53 22.87 8.35
CA ARG A 4 10.10 21.75 7.61
C ARG A 4 8.94 20.86 7.20
N PHE A 5 8.41 21.11 6.00
CA PHE A 5 7.41 20.24 5.40
C PHE A 5 8.06 18.88 5.05
N ILE A 6 7.37 17.79 5.38
CA ILE A 6 7.72 16.46 4.91
C ILE A 6 7.04 16.28 3.56
N SER A 7 7.80 15.88 2.55
CA SER A 7 7.21 15.58 1.24
C SER A 7 6.24 14.41 1.35
N PRO A 8 5.04 14.47 0.75
CA PRO A 8 4.09 13.35 0.73
C PRO A 8 4.63 12.12 -0.02
N LEU A 9 5.70 12.30 -0.79
CA LEU A 9 6.42 11.23 -1.47
C LEU A 9 7.39 10.47 -0.56
N GLN A 10 7.57 10.90 0.70
CA GLN A 10 8.31 10.11 1.69
C GLN A 10 7.37 9.12 2.36
N ASP A 11 7.87 7.91 2.60
CA ASP A 11 7.13 6.77 3.15
C ASP A 11 6.33 7.14 4.41
N PHE A 12 6.93 7.90 5.33
CA PHE A 12 6.26 8.34 6.55
C PHE A 12 5.02 9.20 6.28
N ALA A 13 5.15 10.22 5.43
CA ALA A 13 4.04 11.10 5.12
C ALA A 13 2.97 10.37 4.29
N PHE A 14 3.39 9.51 3.36
CA PHE A 14 2.48 8.68 2.58
C PHE A 14 1.64 7.76 3.48
N ALA A 15 2.29 7.07 4.43
CA ALA A 15 1.62 6.20 5.40
C ALA A 15 0.63 6.98 6.28
N GLU A 16 0.96 8.21 6.72
CA GLU A 16 0.06 9.02 7.52
C GLU A 16 -1.16 9.51 6.71
N ILE A 17 -0.94 9.93 5.46
CA ILE A 17 -2.00 10.48 4.60
C ILE A 17 -2.96 9.38 4.12
N PHE A 18 -2.44 8.22 3.72
CA PHE A 18 -3.21 7.18 3.03
C PHE A 18 -3.33 5.85 3.80
N GLY A 19 -2.45 5.60 4.76
CA GLY A 19 -2.40 4.37 5.56
C GLY A 19 -3.09 4.46 6.92
N ASN A 20 -3.78 5.56 7.21
CA ASN A 20 -4.58 5.70 8.42
C ASN A 20 -6.07 5.53 8.09
N GLN A 21 -6.76 4.62 8.77
CA GLN A 21 -8.20 4.39 8.58
C GLN A 21 -9.03 5.67 8.80
N ARG A 22 -8.58 6.60 9.65
CA ARG A 22 -9.24 7.90 9.87
C ARG A 22 -9.19 8.80 8.64
N ASN A 23 -8.23 8.56 7.75
CA ASN A 23 -7.99 9.34 6.54
C ASN A 23 -8.44 8.59 5.27
N ILE A 24 -9.35 7.61 5.40
CA ILE A 24 -9.72 6.70 4.31
C ILE A 24 -10.26 7.42 3.07
N GLU A 25 -10.88 8.59 3.24
CA GLU A 25 -11.40 9.40 2.12
C GLU A 25 -10.26 9.92 1.22
N ASN A 26 -9.07 10.21 1.78
CA ASN A 26 -7.88 10.54 0.97
C ASN A 26 -7.49 9.34 0.09
N THR A 27 -7.52 8.14 0.67
CA THR A 27 -7.18 6.89 -0.03
C THR A 27 -8.19 6.56 -1.12
N LYS A 28 -9.49 6.75 -0.88
CA LYS A 28 -10.53 6.63 -1.90
C LYS A 28 -10.30 7.59 -3.06
N GLY A 29 -10.04 8.87 -2.75
CA GLY A 29 -9.72 9.88 -3.75
C GLY A 29 -8.48 9.51 -4.59
N PHE A 30 -7.45 8.96 -3.93
CA PHE A 30 -6.23 8.47 -4.57
C PHE A 30 -6.52 7.30 -5.53
N LEU A 31 -7.25 6.28 -5.09
CA LEU A 31 -7.63 5.11 -5.92
C LEU A 31 -8.44 5.53 -7.14
N LYS A 32 -9.44 6.39 -6.94
CA LYS A 32 -10.28 6.91 -8.03
C LYS A 32 -9.46 7.72 -9.04
N THR A 33 -8.57 8.59 -8.57
CA THR A 33 -7.87 9.54 -9.46
C THR A 33 -6.70 8.90 -10.21
N LEU A 34 -5.94 8.01 -9.58
CA LEU A 34 -4.73 7.45 -10.17
C LEU A 34 -4.92 6.07 -10.80
N LEU A 35 -5.82 5.26 -10.26
CA LEU A 35 -6.02 3.88 -10.73
C LEU A 35 -7.32 3.70 -11.52
N ASP A 36 -8.14 4.76 -11.62
CA ASP A 36 -9.45 4.74 -12.28
C ASP A 36 -10.37 3.64 -11.75
N ILE A 37 -10.26 3.33 -10.46
CA ILE A 37 -11.11 2.35 -9.78
C ILE A 37 -12.29 3.12 -9.17
N PRO A 38 -13.53 2.95 -9.66
CA PRO A 38 -14.71 3.60 -9.10
C PRO A 38 -15.02 3.05 -7.70
N GLU A 39 -15.69 3.86 -6.88
CA GLU A 39 -16.04 3.48 -5.51
C GLU A 39 -16.94 2.24 -5.43
N ASP A 40 -17.77 2.01 -6.46
CA ASP A 40 -18.61 0.82 -6.55
C ASP A 40 -17.79 -0.49 -6.64
N ASP A 41 -16.57 -0.44 -7.20
CA ASP A 41 -15.74 -1.64 -7.42
C ASP A 41 -15.06 -2.12 -6.13
N TYR A 42 -14.71 -1.19 -5.23
CA TYR A 42 -14.07 -1.52 -3.96
C TYR A 42 -15.02 -1.41 -2.75
N GLY A 43 -16.12 -0.67 -2.88
CA GLY A 43 -17.10 -0.42 -1.84
C GLY A 43 -16.49 0.16 -0.56
N GLN A 44 -16.69 -0.52 0.56
CA GLN A 44 -16.05 -0.14 1.82
C GLN A 44 -14.59 -0.61 1.82
N LEU A 45 -13.67 0.32 2.13
CA LEU A 45 -12.25 0.03 2.30
C LEU A 45 -11.86 -0.01 3.78
N THR A 46 -11.06 -1.02 4.12
CA THR A 46 -10.40 -1.14 5.42
C THR A 46 -8.89 -1.15 5.21
N VAL A 47 -8.16 -0.26 5.89
CA VAL A 47 -6.71 -0.34 5.99
C VAL A 47 -6.35 -1.53 6.87
N VAL A 48 -5.53 -2.42 6.34
CA VAL A 48 -5.07 -3.62 7.04
C VAL A 48 -3.56 -3.57 7.24
N SER A 49 -3.04 -4.47 8.08
CA SER A 49 -1.61 -4.54 8.36
C SER A 49 -0.79 -4.61 7.06
N PRO A 50 0.19 -3.71 6.85
CA PRO A 50 1.06 -3.72 5.67
C PRO A 50 2.06 -4.88 5.69
N VAL A 51 2.16 -5.62 6.80
CA VAL A 51 3.10 -6.71 6.96
C VAL A 51 2.68 -7.91 6.13
N LEU A 52 3.57 -8.36 5.25
CA LEU A 52 3.48 -9.63 4.56
C LEU A 52 4.25 -10.68 5.37
N GLY A 53 3.53 -11.72 5.78
CA GLY A 53 4.08 -12.83 6.56
C GLY A 53 5.25 -13.55 5.86
N ARG A 54 5.94 -14.41 6.61
CA ARG A 54 7.00 -15.27 6.07
C ARG A 54 6.37 -16.55 5.52
N LEU A 55 6.77 -16.98 4.32
CA LEU A 55 6.33 -18.27 3.74
C LEU A 55 7.01 -19.49 4.39
N SER A 56 8.14 -19.28 5.07
CA SER A 56 8.86 -20.36 5.74
C SER A 56 9.59 -19.83 6.97
N ARG A 57 10.01 -20.74 7.85
CA ARG A 57 10.76 -20.38 9.07
C ARG A 57 12.04 -19.58 8.79
N LYS A 58 12.65 -19.77 7.62
CA LYS A 58 13.85 -19.04 7.15
C LYS A 58 13.52 -17.90 6.16
N GLY A 59 12.25 -17.72 5.80
CA GLY A 59 11.80 -16.70 4.85
C GLY A 59 11.91 -15.29 5.42
N LYS A 60 11.98 -14.29 4.53
CA LYS A 60 11.92 -12.87 4.91
C LYS A 60 10.46 -12.46 5.05
N SER A 61 10.17 -11.48 5.91
CA SER A 61 8.88 -10.79 5.90
C SER A 61 8.95 -9.61 4.92
N GLY A 62 7.82 -9.27 4.31
CA GLY A 62 7.68 -8.07 3.49
C GLY A 62 6.88 -7.00 4.24
N VAL A 63 7.00 -5.75 3.81
CA VAL A 63 6.13 -4.66 4.26
C VAL A 63 5.78 -3.85 3.02
N VAL A 64 4.49 -3.74 2.71
CA VAL A 64 4.02 -2.87 1.63
C VAL A 64 3.75 -1.47 2.13
N ASP A 65 3.80 -0.45 1.27
CA ASP A 65 3.54 0.93 1.71
C ASP A 65 2.07 1.12 2.14
N LEU A 66 1.13 0.46 1.46
CA LEU A 66 -0.28 0.44 1.84
C LEU A 66 -0.96 -0.88 1.44
N LYS A 67 -1.73 -1.44 2.36
CA LYS A 67 -2.57 -2.63 2.16
C LYS A 67 -4.02 -2.32 2.53
N LEU A 68 -4.94 -2.59 1.62
CA LEU A 68 -6.37 -2.35 1.80
C LEU A 68 -7.16 -3.63 1.55
N SER A 69 -8.25 -3.79 2.29
CA SER A 69 -9.29 -4.78 2.01
C SER A 69 -10.55 -4.07 1.55
N ALA A 70 -11.06 -4.45 0.38
CA ALA A 70 -12.38 -4.06 -0.11
C ALA A 70 -13.48 -4.90 0.53
N LYS A 71 -14.73 -4.42 0.45
CA LYS A 71 -15.92 -5.14 0.93
C LYS A 71 -16.09 -6.49 0.24
N SER A 72 -15.68 -6.60 -1.02
CA SER A 72 -15.70 -7.84 -1.81
C SER A 72 -14.72 -8.90 -1.33
N GLY A 73 -13.79 -8.54 -0.43
CA GLY A 73 -12.66 -9.38 -0.03
C GLY A 73 -11.43 -9.20 -0.92
N ALA A 74 -11.52 -8.40 -1.99
CA ALA A 74 -10.35 -8.05 -2.79
C ALA A 74 -9.31 -7.30 -1.95
N VAL A 75 -8.04 -7.66 -2.12
CA VAL A 75 -6.92 -7.05 -1.41
C VAL A 75 -6.13 -6.18 -2.39
N ILE A 76 -5.95 -4.91 -2.03
CA ILE A 76 -5.22 -3.94 -2.84
C ILE A 76 -3.87 -3.66 -2.16
N HIS A 77 -2.77 -3.91 -2.88
CA HIS A 77 -1.42 -3.57 -2.46
C HIS A 77 -0.93 -2.34 -3.25
N ILE A 78 -0.46 -1.31 -2.55
CA ILE A 78 0.13 -0.11 -3.17
C ILE A 78 1.58 0.02 -2.72
N GLU A 79 2.43 0.33 -3.70
CA GLU A 79 3.87 0.54 -3.56
C GLU A 79 4.27 1.82 -4.29
N MET A 80 4.80 2.80 -3.56
CA MET A 80 5.21 4.08 -4.10
C MET A 80 6.70 4.08 -4.44
N GLN A 81 7.08 4.57 -5.62
CA GLN A 81 8.48 4.67 -6.04
C GLN A 81 8.78 6.08 -6.55
N VAL A 82 9.61 6.82 -5.80
CA VAL A 82 10.08 8.17 -6.19
C VAL A 82 11.27 8.09 -7.16
N GLU A 83 12.04 7.02 -7.08
CA GLU A 83 13.23 6.79 -7.89
C GLU A 83 13.31 5.33 -8.36
N LYS A 84 14.04 5.08 -9.45
CA LYS A 84 14.27 3.72 -9.95
C LYS A 84 15.21 2.98 -9.01
N ARG A 85 14.70 2.02 -8.22
CA ARG A 85 15.54 1.14 -7.41
C ARG A 85 15.90 -0.16 -8.12
N LYS A 86 17.18 -0.54 -8.08
CA LYS A 86 17.72 -1.74 -8.77
C LYS A 86 17.05 -3.06 -8.36
N ASN A 87 16.56 -3.13 -7.13
CA ASN A 87 15.94 -4.31 -6.53
C ASN A 87 14.41 -4.36 -6.67
N MET A 88 13.77 -3.42 -7.39
CA MET A 88 12.31 -3.38 -7.52
C MET A 88 11.73 -4.64 -8.16
N ARG A 89 12.41 -5.21 -9.15
CA ARG A 89 11.95 -6.46 -9.79
C ARG A 89 11.82 -7.58 -8.76
N SER A 90 12.87 -7.82 -7.97
CA SER A 90 12.86 -8.85 -6.91
C SER A 90 11.81 -8.57 -5.84
N ARG A 91 11.61 -7.30 -5.44
CA ARG A 91 10.58 -6.91 -4.46
C ARG A 91 9.17 -7.19 -4.99
N ILE A 92 8.88 -6.78 -6.22
CA ILE A 92 7.58 -7.02 -6.87
C ILE A 92 7.33 -8.52 -7.03
N THR A 93 8.31 -9.29 -7.51
CA THR A 93 8.16 -10.76 -7.63
C THR A 93 7.89 -11.41 -6.27
N TYR A 94 8.58 -10.96 -5.22
CA TYR A 94 8.34 -11.45 -3.86
C TYR A 94 6.94 -11.06 -3.36
N TYR A 95 6.46 -9.85 -3.63
CA TYR A 95 5.13 -9.41 -3.18
C TYR A 95 4.00 -10.08 -3.96
N LEU A 96 4.20 -10.34 -5.26
CA LEU A 96 3.25 -11.11 -6.07
C LEU A 96 3.14 -12.56 -5.58
N SER A 97 4.25 -13.20 -5.19
CA SER A 97 4.16 -14.56 -4.65
C SER A 97 3.39 -14.63 -3.32
N ARG A 98 3.33 -13.51 -2.58
CA ARG A 98 2.52 -13.38 -1.36
C ARG A 98 1.03 -13.19 -1.64
N LEU A 99 0.65 -12.63 -2.79
CA LEU A 99 -0.76 -12.48 -3.17
C LEU A 99 -1.41 -13.81 -3.60
N ILE A 100 -0.63 -14.74 -4.13
CA ILE A 100 -1.12 -16.04 -4.61
C ILE A 100 -1.09 -17.10 -3.50
N GLY A 101 -0.23 -16.93 -2.50
CA GLY A 101 -0.01 -17.90 -1.43
C GLY A 101 -0.75 -17.61 -0.12
N ASP A 102 -1.37 -16.44 0.02
CA ASP A 102 -2.27 -16.08 1.13
C ASP A 102 -3.73 -16.28 0.71
#